data_AF-A0A9D6UB83-F1
#
_entry.id   AF-A0A9D6UB83-F1
#
_cell.length_a   1.000
_cell.length_b   1.000
_cell.length_c   1.000
_cell.angle_alpha   90.00
_cell.angle_beta   90.00
_cell.angle_gamma   90.00
#
_symmetry.space_group_name_H-M   'P 1'
#
loop_
_entity.id
_entity.type
_entity.pdbx_description
1 polymer ?
#
loop_
_entity_poly.entity_id
_entity_poly.type
_entity_poly.pdbx_seq_one_letter_code
_entity_poly.pdbx_strand_id
1 'polypeptide(L)'
;MIIRTPKIIIIGNGFDLNLGLKTAYSDFTNSYYFASLINNNFCNYLRGKQELDNGNWIDIENELSTYSKIKSDSFERDFLSLSSALIQYLLEIDYNEIDKRSIAYSLLKKNINQDFFIYDYNYTNTVYELLSSRVKKDF
;
A
#
# COMPACT_ATOMS: atom_id res chain seq x y z
N MET A 1 21.30 -22.79 -30.65
CA MET A 1 20.70 -21.55 -30.10
C MET A 1 20.00 -21.93 -28.80
N ILE A 2 20.53 -21.56 -27.64
CA ILE A 2 19.88 -21.82 -26.35
C ILE A 2 18.85 -20.71 -26.16
N ILE A 3 17.56 -21.04 -26.27
CA ILE A 3 16.48 -20.11 -25.95
C ILE A 3 16.43 -20.04 -24.42
N ARG A 4 16.93 -18.95 -23.84
CA ARG A 4 16.71 -18.66 -22.42
C ARG A 4 15.27 -18.17 -22.27
N THR A 5 14.48 -18.88 -21.45
CA THR A 5 13.17 -18.37 -21.06
C THR A 5 13.37 -17.18 -20.12
N PRO A 6 12.77 -16.01 -20.41
CA PRO A 6 12.90 -14.85 -19.54
C PRO A 6 12.21 -15.15 -18.21
N LYS A 7 12.88 -14.83 -17.10
CA LYS A 7 12.26 -14.91 -15.78
C LYS A 7 11.33 -13.71 -15.60
N ILE A 8 10.10 -13.97 -15.16
CA ILE A 8 9.12 -12.93 -14.86
C ILE A 8 8.84 -12.98 -13.36
N ILE A 9 8.89 -11.82 -12.71
CA ILE A 9 8.50 -11.64 -11.31
C ILE A 9 7.26 -10.74 -11.33
N ILE A 10 6.16 -11.24 -10.75
CA ILE A 10 4.93 -10.49 -10.58
C ILE A 10 4.85 -10.10 -9.11
N ILE A 11 4.71 -8.81 -8.85
CA ILE A 11 4.63 -8.25 -7.49
C ILE A 11 3.25 -7.65 -7.32
N GLY A 12 2.58 -8.01 -6.24
CA GLY A 12 1.24 -7.54 -5.92
C GLY A 12 1.19 -6.86 -4.55
N ASN A 13 -0.02 -6.38 -4.25
CA ASN A 13 -0.33 -5.71 -2.99
C ASN A 13 -0.04 -6.63 -1.80
N GLY A 14 0.77 -6.14 -0.87
CA GLY A 14 1.28 -6.89 0.28
C GLY A 14 2.74 -7.30 0.17
N PHE A 15 3.40 -7.00 -0.94
CA PHE A 15 4.87 -7.11 -1.02
C PHE A 15 5.56 -6.17 -0.04
N ASP A 16 5.11 -4.92 0.02
CA ASP A 16 5.56 -3.91 1.00
C ASP A 16 5.20 -4.27 2.45
N LEU A 17 4.01 -4.86 2.67
CA LEU A 17 3.63 -5.41 3.99
C LEU A 17 4.61 -6.50 4.45
N ASN A 18 5.02 -7.41 3.55
CA ASN A 18 6.00 -8.44 3.89
C ASN A 18 7.39 -7.83 4.18
N LEU A 19 7.69 -6.66 3.61
CA LEU A 19 8.89 -5.89 3.92
C LEU A 19 8.79 -5.11 5.24
N GLY A 20 7.69 -5.26 5.98
CA GLY A 20 7.49 -4.62 7.27
C GLY A 20 7.04 -3.15 7.18
N LEU A 21 6.79 -2.65 5.98
CA LEU A 21 6.33 -1.27 5.80
C LEU A 21 4.89 -1.11 6.29
N LYS A 22 4.60 0.09 6.81
CA LYS A 22 3.31 0.47 7.38
C LYS A 22 2.28 0.80 6.30
N THR A 23 2.04 -0.10 5.36
CA THR A 23 1.15 0.13 4.21
C THR A 23 -0.23 -0.48 4.38
N ALA A 24 -0.53 -1.07 5.55
CA ALA A 24 -1.84 -1.66 5.79
C ALA A 24 -2.89 -0.56 6.01
N TYR A 25 -4.14 -0.84 5.65
CA TYR A 25 -5.25 0.07 5.96
C TYR A 25 -5.35 0.37 7.46
N SER A 26 -5.00 -0.59 8.33
CA SER A 26 -4.96 -0.36 9.78
C SER A 26 -3.92 0.67 10.20
N ASP A 27 -2.75 0.69 9.55
CA ASP A 27 -1.72 1.68 9.84
C ASP A 27 -2.21 3.07 9.39
N PHE A 28 -2.84 3.13 8.20
CA PHE A 28 -3.46 4.36 7.70
C PHE A 28 -4.57 4.89 8.61
N THR A 29 -5.51 4.06 9.07
CA THR A 29 -6.61 4.52 9.95
C THR A 29 -6.13 5.01 11.32
N ASN A 30 -4.96 4.54 11.76
CA ASN A 30 -4.29 5.00 12.98
C ASN A 30 -3.36 6.20 12.76
N SER A 31 -3.23 6.70 11.51
CA SER A 31 -2.35 7.79 11.17
C SER A 31 -2.98 9.17 11.35
N TYR A 32 -2.14 10.20 11.40
CA TYR A 32 -2.59 11.59 11.40
C TYR A 32 -3.40 11.96 10.13
N TYR A 33 -3.08 11.36 8.98
CA TYR A 33 -3.81 11.64 7.72
C TYR A 33 -5.28 11.27 7.86
N PHE A 34 -5.57 10.10 8.42
CA PHE A 34 -6.94 9.69 8.68
C PHE A 34 -7.59 10.53 9.79
N ALA A 35 -6.86 10.86 10.86
CA ALA A 35 -7.35 11.72 11.94
C ALA A 35 -7.74 13.13 11.43
N SER A 36 -7.04 13.65 10.42
CA SER A 36 -7.30 14.97 9.84
C SER A 36 -8.63 15.08 9.06
N LEU A 37 -9.23 13.94 8.67
CA LEU A 37 -10.49 13.88 7.93
C LEU A 37 -11.71 14.06 8.85
N ILE A 38 -11.78 15.19 9.56
CA ILE A 38 -12.85 15.47 10.55
C ILE A 38 -14.21 15.76 9.88
N ASN A 39 -14.19 16.40 8.71
CA ASN A 39 -15.40 16.80 7.96
C ASN A 39 -15.81 15.77 6.90
N ASN A 40 -15.35 14.52 7.03
CA ASN A 40 -15.64 13.44 6.10
C ASN A 40 -16.65 12.47 6.74
N ASN A 41 -17.85 12.39 6.17
CA ASN A 41 -18.94 11.63 6.78
C ASN A 41 -18.66 10.13 6.79
N PHE A 42 -18.00 9.61 5.75
CA PHE A 42 -17.60 8.22 5.69
C PHE A 42 -16.53 7.90 6.75
N CYS A 43 -15.55 8.78 6.95
CA CYS A 43 -14.54 8.59 8.01
C CYS A 43 -15.18 8.62 9.41
N ASN A 44 -16.15 9.50 9.64
CA ASN A 44 -16.91 9.52 10.89
C ASN A 44 -17.70 8.22 11.10
N TYR A 45 -18.30 7.68 10.04
CA TYR A 45 -18.95 6.38 10.05
C TYR A 45 -17.95 5.25 10.41
N LEU A 46 -16.77 5.24 9.79
CA LEU A 46 -15.72 4.26 10.08
C LEU A 46 -15.22 4.36 11.54
N ARG A 47 -15.03 5.57 12.07
CA ARG A 47 -14.63 5.78 13.48
C ARG A 47 -15.67 5.21 14.45
N GLY A 48 -16.95 5.50 14.23
CA GLY A 48 -18.02 4.96 15.06
C GLY A 48 -18.08 3.42 15.04
N LYS A 49 -17.83 2.80 13.87
CA LYS A 49 -17.69 1.34 13.76
C LYS A 49 -16.50 0.81 14.56
N GLN A 50 -15.36 1.48 14.48
CA GLN A 50 -14.11 1.10 15.17
C GLN A 50 -14.30 1.11 16.69
N GLU A 51 -14.99 2.14 17.22
CA GLU A 51 -15.32 2.26 18.63
C GLU A 51 -16.25 1.14 19.11
N LEU A 52 -17.22 0.74 18.28
CA LEU A 52 -18.18 -0.34 18.60
C LEU A 52 -17.53 -1.72 18.58
N ASP A 53 -16.58 -1.96 17.67
CA ASP A 53 -15.90 -3.24 17.49
C ASP A 53 -14.59 -3.36 18.31
N ASN A 54 -14.44 -2.59 19.40
CA ASN A 54 -13.27 -2.60 20.28
C ASN A 54 -11.92 -2.37 19.56
N GLY A 55 -11.91 -1.57 18.49
CA GLY A 55 -10.71 -1.31 17.70
C GLY A 55 -10.28 -2.44 16.78
N ASN A 56 -11.15 -3.41 16.48
CA ASN A 56 -10.88 -4.42 15.46
C ASN A 56 -10.65 -3.79 14.08
N TRP A 57 -9.92 -4.52 13.23
CA TRP A 57 -9.64 -4.10 11.86
C TRP A 57 -10.94 -3.94 11.06
N ILE A 58 -11.12 -2.78 10.44
CA ILE A 58 -12.25 -2.52 9.54
C ILE A 58 -11.80 -2.78 8.11
N ASP A 59 -12.59 -3.59 7.41
CA ASP A 59 -12.49 -3.74 5.97
C ASP A 59 -13.09 -2.49 5.29
N ILE A 60 -12.23 -1.53 4.97
CA ILE A 60 -12.62 -0.25 4.34
C ILE A 60 -13.35 -0.49 3.02
N GLU A 61 -12.99 -1.50 2.24
CA GLU A 61 -13.58 -1.75 0.92
C GLU A 61 -15.03 -2.22 1.06
N ASN A 62 -15.28 -3.15 1.99
CA ASN A 62 -16.62 -3.63 2.28
C ASN A 62 -17.51 -2.53 2.90
N GLU A 63 -16.94 -1.73 3.80
CA GLU A 63 -17.64 -0.60 4.40
C GLU A 63 -17.94 0.50 3.37
N LEU A 64 -17.03 0.78 2.44
CA LEU A 64 -17.23 1.73 1.35
C LEU A 64 -18.34 1.24 0.41
N SER A 65 -18.35 -0.04 0.06
CA SER A 65 -19.42 -0.67 -0.72
C SER A 65 -20.78 -0.50 -0.04
N THR A 66 -20.84 -0.70 1.28
CA THR A 66 -22.06 -0.53 2.06
C THR A 66 -22.49 0.94 2.11
N TYR A 67 -21.56 1.84 2.42
CA TYR A 67 -21.82 3.27 2.57
C TYR A 67 -22.25 3.92 1.25
N SER A 68 -21.69 3.49 0.12
CA SER A 68 -22.05 4.00 -1.22
C SER A 68 -23.54 3.81 -1.58
N LYS A 69 -24.19 2.80 -0.99
CA LYS A 69 -25.63 2.51 -1.24
C LYS A 69 -26.57 3.48 -0.55
N ILE A 70 -26.10 4.23 0.44
CA ILE A 70 -26.89 5.16 1.25
C ILE A 70 -27.27 6.43 0.44
N LYS A 71 -26.74 6.60 -0.79
CA LYS A 71 -27.01 7.73 -1.70
C LYS A 71 -26.86 9.09 -1.02
N SER A 72 -25.70 9.31 -0.37
CA SER A 72 -25.34 10.62 0.16
C SER A 72 -24.81 11.53 -0.95
N ASP A 73 -25.28 12.77 -1.00
CA ASP A 73 -24.71 13.82 -1.87
C ASP A 73 -23.24 14.15 -1.53
N SER A 74 -22.76 13.74 -0.34
CA SER A 74 -21.36 13.92 0.08
C SER A 74 -20.44 12.79 -0.35
N PHE A 75 -20.97 11.65 -0.84
CA PHE A 75 -20.19 10.42 -1.02
C PHE A 75 -18.95 10.61 -1.88
N GLU A 76 -19.09 11.24 -3.05
CA GLU A 76 -17.98 11.46 -3.97
C GLU A 76 -16.87 12.30 -3.31
N ARG A 77 -17.25 13.36 -2.61
CA ARG A 77 -16.32 14.24 -1.88
C ARG A 77 -15.61 13.50 -0.75
N ASP A 78 -16.35 12.69 0.00
CA ASP A 78 -15.81 11.88 1.08
C ASP A 78 -14.84 10.82 0.56
N PHE A 79 -15.18 10.16 -0.55
CA PHE A 79 -14.32 9.19 -1.22
C PHE A 79 -13.03 9.83 -1.74
N LEU A 80 -13.13 10.97 -2.43
CA LEU A 80 -11.96 11.66 -2.99
C LEU A 80 -11.03 12.20 -1.90
N SER A 81 -11.57 12.76 -0.82
CA SER A 81 -10.75 13.24 0.30
C SER A 81 -10.07 12.10 1.07
N LEU A 82 -10.76 10.97 1.28
CA LEU A 82 -10.17 9.76 1.85
C LEU A 82 -9.03 9.22 0.96
N SER A 83 -9.28 9.10 -0.34
CA SER A 83 -8.31 8.62 -1.32
C SER A 83 -7.08 9.51 -1.37
N SER A 84 -7.29 10.83 -1.36
CA SER A 84 -6.19 11.81 -1.31
C SER A 84 -5.35 11.66 -0.05
N ALA A 85 -5.98 11.50 1.11
CA ALA A 85 -5.28 11.29 2.38
C ALA A 85 -4.48 9.97 2.40
N LEU A 86 -5.04 8.88 1.85
CA LEU A 86 -4.33 7.61 1.72
C LEU A 86 -3.12 7.73 0.79
N ILE A 87 -3.25 8.45 -0.33
CA ILE A 87 -2.14 8.71 -1.24
C ILE A 87 -1.03 9.48 -0.52
N GLN A 88 -1.35 10.55 0.22
CA GLN A 88 -0.36 11.32 0.98
C GLN A 88 0.34 10.45 2.03
N TYR A 89 -0.42 9.62 2.75
CA TYR A 89 0.13 8.66 3.70
C TYR A 89 1.15 7.71 3.06
N LEU A 90 0.80 7.13 1.90
CA LEU A 90 1.68 6.20 1.19
C LEU A 90 2.93 6.88 0.59
N LEU A 91 2.84 8.17 0.23
CA LEU A 91 3.97 8.95 -0.26
C LEU A 91 5.02 9.25 0.83
N GLU A 92 4.61 9.22 2.10
CA GLU A 92 5.49 9.50 3.25
C GLU A 92 6.02 8.23 3.94
N ILE A 93 5.86 7.06 3.32
CA ILE A 93 6.42 5.81 3.83
C ILE A 93 7.96 5.90 3.88
N ASP A 94 8.53 5.60 5.04
CA ASP A 94 9.98 5.54 5.23
C ASP A 94 10.55 4.19 4.79
N TYR A 95 11.19 4.16 3.64
CA TYR A 95 11.85 2.96 3.11
C TYR A 95 13.12 2.55 3.87
N ASN A 96 13.62 3.36 4.82
CA ASN A 96 14.70 2.94 5.70
C ASN A 96 14.27 1.83 6.66
N GLU A 97 12.96 1.68 6.91
CA GLU A 97 12.40 0.65 7.79
C GLU A 97 12.23 -0.73 7.13
N ILE A 98 12.65 -0.90 5.87
CA ILE A 98 12.53 -2.19 5.17
C ILE A 98 13.21 -3.32 5.95
N ASP A 99 12.44 -4.36 6.28
CA ASP A 99 12.96 -5.58 6.89
C ASP A 99 13.72 -6.43 5.88
N LYS A 100 15.06 -6.32 5.95
CA LYS A 100 16.00 -7.06 5.09
C LYS A 100 16.02 -8.57 5.35
N ARG A 101 15.32 -9.05 6.38
CA ARG A 101 15.18 -10.48 6.69
C ARG A 101 13.94 -11.10 6.07
N SER A 102 13.05 -10.29 5.48
CA SER A 102 11.81 -10.77 4.90
C SER A 102 12.01 -11.66 3.67
N ILE A 103 11.00 -12.47 3.38
CA ILE A 103 10.99 -13.33 2.19
C ILE A 103 10.96 -12.46 0.93
N ALA A 104 10.18 -11.38 0.94
CA ALA A 104 10.11 -10.38 -0.12
C ALA A 104 11.50 -9.78 -0.44
N TYR A 105 12.26 -9.38 0.60
CA TYR A 105 13.61 -8.86 0.40
C TYR A 105 14.55 -9.92 -0.19
N SER A 106 14.54 -11.12 0.38
CA SER A 106 15.35 -12.25 -0.10
C SER A 106 15.02 -12.61 -1.56
N LEU A 107 13.75 -12.57 -1.96
CA LEU A 107 13.31 -12.86 -3.33
C LEU A 107 14.00 -11.94 -4.34
N LEU A 108 13.90 -10.62 -4.14
CA LEU A 108 14.54 -9.67 -5.05
C LEU A 108 16.06 -9.75 -4.99
N LYS A 109 16.63 -9.85 -3.77
CA LYS A 109 18.08 -9.87 -3.60
C LYS A 109 18.74 -11.08 -4.26
N LYS A 110 18.12 -12.26 -4.20
CA LYS A 110 18.63 -13.49 -4.85
C LYS A 110 18.62 -13.40 -6.37
N ASN A 111 17.69 -12.64 -6.94
CA ASN A 111 17.56 -12.51 -8.39
C ASN A 111 18.31 -11.29 -8.95
N ILE A 112 18.87 -10.41 -8.10
CA ILE A 112 19.48 -9.12 -8.48
C ILE A 112 20.68 -9.19 -9.44
N ASN A 113 21.20 -10.36 -9.79
CA ASN A 113 22.27 -10.50 -10.80
C ASN A 113 21.80 -11.28 -12.04
N GLN A 114 20.49 -11.52 -12.17
CA GLN A 114 19.89 -12.28 -13.26
C GLN A 114 19.00 -11.37 -14.10
N ASP A 115 18.82 -11.73 -15.37
CA ASP A 115 17.86 -11.06 -16.24
C ASP A 115 16.44 -11.49 -15.85
N PHE A 116 15.60 -10.52 -15.52
CA PHE A 116 14.20 -10.73 -15.23
C PHE A 116 13.37 -9.49 -15.60
N PHE A 117 12.09 -9.69 -15.86
CA PHE A 117 11.11 -8.61 -15.99
C PHE A 117 10.27 -8.55 -14.71
N ILE A 118 9.98 -7.34 -14.22
CA ILE A 118 9.03 -7.13 -13.13
C ILE A 118 7.76 -6.53 -13.69
N TYR A 119 6.63 -7.13 -13.33
CA TYR A 119 5.33 -6.48 -13.38
C TYR A 119 4.95 -6.10 -11.94
N ASP A 120 5.01 -4.80 -11.66
CA ASP A 120 4.78 -4.25 -10.32
C ASP A 120 3.35 -3.68 -10.24
N TYR A 121 2.52 -4.33 -9.45
CA TYR A 121 1.17 -3.88 -9.12
C TYR A 121 1.08 -3.29 -7.72
N ASN A 122 2.20 -3.12 -7.03
CA ASN A 122 2.23 -2.57 -5.68
C ASN A 122 2.04 -1.05 -5.69
N TYR A 123 1.37 -0.49 -4.68
CA TYR A 123 1.06 0.94 -4.63
C TYR A 123 2.20 1.84 -4.13
N THR A 124 3.33 1.24 -3.73
CA THR A 124 4.49 1.95 -3.20
C THR A 124 5.73 1.72 -4.06
N ASN A 125 6.70 2.64 -4.02
CA ASN A 125 7.94 2.59 -4.80
C ASN A 125 8.96 1.54 -4.31
N THR A 126 8.51 0.56 -3.53
CA THR A 126 9.37 -0.37 -2.81
C THR A 126 10.29 -1.18 -3.73
N VAL A 127 9.81 -1.59 -4.91
CA VAL A 127 10.63 -2.31 -5.90
C VAL A 127 11.74 -1.41 -6.45
N TYR A 128 11.40 -0.16 -6.78
CA TYR A 128 12.37 0.83 -7.24
C TYR A 128 13.46 1.06 -6.19
N GLU A 129 13.07 1.27 -4.93
CA GLU A 129 14.02 1.48 -3.84
C GLU A 129 15.01 0.33 -3.67
N LEU A 130 14.51 -0.92 -3.70
CA LEU A 130 15.34 -2.12 -3.55
C LEU A 130 16.27 -2.36 -4.75
N LEU A 131 15.87 -1.94 -5.95
CA LEU A 131 16.61 -2.16 -7.18
C LEU A 131 17.37 -0.93 -7.67
N SER A 132 17.26 0.22 -7.00
CA SER A 132 17.95 1.48 -7.33
C SER A 132 19.48 1.31 -7.47
N SER A 133 20.06 0.36 -6.73
CA SER A 133 21.47 -0.03 -6.85
C SER A 133 21.87 -0.66 -8.20
N ARG A 134 20.91 -1.24 -8.95
CA ARG A 134 21.11 -1.64 -10.36
C ARG A 134 21.08 -0.46 -11.31
N VAL A 135 20.19 0.50 -11.08
CA VAL A 135 19.98 1.66 -11.96
C VAL A 135 21.19 2.61 -11.96
N LYS A 136 21.93 2.68 -10.86
CA LYS A 136 23.13 3.55 -10.74
C LYS A 136 24.39 3.02 -11.44
N LYS A 137 24.35 1.90 -12.18
CA LYS A 137 25.54 1.27 -12.78
C LYS A 137 25.75 1.51 -14.28
N ASP A 138 24.95 2.37 -14.91
CA ASP A 138 25.04 2.65 -16.36
C ASP A 138 25.55 4.08 -16.69
N PHE A 139 26.59 4.55 -16.00
CA PHE A 139 27.34 5.76 -16.39
C PHE A 139 28.86 5.57 -16.24
#